data_AF-A0A9P7WQ28-F1
#
_entry.id   AF-A0A9P7WQ28-F1
#
_cell.length_a   1.000
_cell.length_b   1.000
_cell.length_c   1.000
_cell.angle_alpha   90.00
_cell.angle_beta   90.00
_cell.angle_gamma   90.00
#
_symmetry.space_group_name_H-M   'P 1'
#
loop_
_entity.id
_entity.type
_entity.pdbx_description
1 polymer ?
#
loop_
_entity_poly.entity_id
_entity_poly.type
_entity_poly.pdbx_seq_one_letter_code
_entity_poly.pdbx_strand_id
1 'polypeptide(L)'
;AVSGLSPFYNVSPHKASLAVSTSRVPSKDQHPVINPRATIWDLMMRCWTKDPAGRPDMREVYSMLFEEERSYATTGSLRLNH
;
A
#
# COMPACT_ATOMS: atom_id res chain seq x y z
N ALA A 1 5.24 -8.96 -0.06
CA ALA A 1 4.72 -7.62 -0.43
C ALA A 1 3.44 -7.80 -1.23
N VAL A 2 2.50 -6.84 -1.16
CA VAL A 2 1.15 -6.96 -1.77
C VAL A 2 1.20 -7.22 -3.28
N SER A 3 2.19 -6.69 -3.99
CA SER A 3 2.37 -6.93 -5.42
C SER A 3 3.13 -8.22 -5.77
N GLY A 4 3.53 -9.03 -4.77
CA GLY A 4 4.47 -10.16 -4.95
C GLY A 4 5.94 -9.77 -5.15
N LEU A 5 6.25 -8.47 -5.31
CA LEU A 5 7.61 -7.95 -5.51
C LEU A 5 8.07 -7.16 -4.29
N SER A 6 9.30 -7.37 -3.85
CA SER A 6 9.88 -6.55 -2.77
C SER A 6 9.87 -5.06 -3.13
N PRO A 7 9.68 -4.16 -2.14
CA PRO A 7 9.97 -2.75 -2.32
C PRO A 7 11.35 -2.56 -2.94
N PHE A 8 11.45 -1.72 -3.98
CA PHE A 8 12.69 -1.50 -4.72
C PHE A 8 13.29 -2.77 -5.38
N TYR A 9 12.47 -3.75 -5.80
CA TYR A 9 12.95 -5.04 -6.35
C TYR A 9 13.97 -4.92 -7.50
N ASN A 10 13.91 -3.84 -8.28
CA ASN A 10 14.79 -3.58 -9.42
C ASN A 10 15.95 -2.63 -9.10
N VAL A 11 16.29 -2.50 -7.81
CA VAL A 11 17.34 -1.60 -7.31
C VAL A 11 18.31 -2.43 -6.47
N SER A 12 19.60 -2.13 -6.55
CA SER A 12 20.61 -2.81 -5.71
C SER A 12 20.33 -2.57 -4.21
N PRO A 13 20.69 -3.51 -3.32
CA PRO A 13 20.45 -3.36 -1.88
C PRO A 13 20.99 -2.06 -1.29
N HIS A 14 22.21 -1.65 -1.67
CA HIS A 14 22.80 -0.40 -1.20
C HIS A 14 22.03 0.84 -1.65
N LYS A 15 21.49 0.86 -2.87
CA LYS A 15 20.65 1.97 -3.37
C LYS A 15 19.28 1.96 -2.71
N ALA A 16 18.72 0.79 -2.38
CA ALA A 16 17.49 0.69 -1.62
C ALA A 16 17.67 1.22 -0.19
N SER A 17 18.77 0.89 0.49
CA SER A 17 19.09 1.45 1.81
C SER A 17 19.27 2.97 1.76
N LEU A 18 19.95 3.48 0.73
CA LEU A 18 20.10 4.92 0.52
C LEU A 18 18.74 5.60 0.24
N ALA A 19 17.87 4.95 -0.52
CA ALA A 19 16.52 5.47 -0.78
C ALA A 19 15.73 5.61 0.53
N VAL A 20 15.73 4.57 1.38
CA VAL A 20 15.06 4.61 2.69
C VAL A 20 15.65 5.69 3.60
N SER A 21 16.98 5.79 3.69
CA SER A 21 17.63 6.81 4.53
C SER A 21 17.35 8.24 4.06
N THR A 22 17.15 8.43 2.75
CA THR A 22 16.75 9.70 2.14
C THR A 22 15.23 9.91 2.08
N SER A 23 14.45 9.07 2.77
CA SER A 23 12.98 9.15 2.83
C SER A 23 12.28 9.03 1.47
N ARG A 24 12.91 8.35 0.51
CA ARG A 24 12.26 7.94 -0.72
C ARG A 24 11.43 6.69 -0.46
N VAL A 25 10.25 6.66 -1.06
CA VAL A 25 9.34 5.51 -1.05
C VAL A 25 9.35 4.80 -2.41
N PRO A 26 8.92 3.52 -2.48
CA PRO A 26 8.76 2.82 -3.75
C PRO A 26 7.79 3.53 -4.69
N SER A 27 8.05 3.49 -6.00
CA SER A 27 7.12 4.03 -7.00
C SER A 27 6.02 3.02 -7.31
N LYS A 28 4.77 3.48 -7.43
CA LYS A 28 3.61 2.65 -7.80
C LYS A 28 3.82 1.94 -9.14
N ASP A 29 4.51 2.59 -10.08
CA ASP A 29 4.78 2.05 -11.42
C ASP A 29 5.64 0.78 -11.39
N GLN A 30 6.42 0.58 -10.33
CA GLN A 30 7.21 -0.63 -10.11
C GLN A 30 6.38 -1.78 -9.53
N HIS A 31 5.09 -1.55 -9.25
CA HIS A 31 4.18 -2.50 -8.65
C HIS A 31 2.88 -2.61 -9.48
N PRO A 32 2.95 -3.08 -10.75
CA PRO A 32 1.83 -3.08 -11.70
C PRO A 32 0.65 -3.98 -11.30
N VAL A 33 0.88 -4.91 -10.36
CA VAL A 33 -0.13 -5.87 -9.87
C VAL A 33 -1.08 -5.21 -8.86
N ILE A 34 -0.73 -4.03 -8.32
CA ILE A 34 -1.61 -3.33 -7.37
C ILE A 34 -2.73 -2.66 -8.15
N ASN A 35 -3.96 -3.14 -7.95
CA ASN A 35 -5.16 -2.57 -8.54
C ASN A 35 -5.18 -1.04 -8.32
N PRO A 36 -5.37 -0.22 -9.37
CA PRO A 36 -5.36 1.25 -9.26
C PRO A 36 -6.35 1.81 -8.23
N ARG A 37 -7.45 1.09 -7.96
CA ARG A 37 -8.48 1.44 -6.97
C ARG A 37 -8.15 1.03 -5.53
N ALA A 38 -7.04 0.33 -5.32
CA ALA A 38 -6.76 -0.29 -4.02
C ALA A 38 -6.29 0.76 -3.01
N THR A 39 -7.11 0.98 -1.98
CA THR A 39 -6.78 1.83 -0.83
C THR A 39 -5.56 1.31 -0.07
N ILE A 40 -5.14 0.06 -0.31
CA ILE A 40 -3.88 -0.50 0.18
C ILE A 40 -2.64 0.33 -0.22
N TRP A 41 -2.60 0.93 -1.42
CA TRP A 41 -1.45 1.76 -1.81
C TRP A 41 -1.39 3.05 -0.99
N ASP A 42 -2.55 3.68 -0.80
CA ASP A 42 -2.65 4.92 -0.01
C ASP A 42 -2.35 4.65 1.47
N LEU A 43 -2.77 3.50 1.99
CA LEU A 43 -2.39 3.03 3.32
C LEU A 43 -0.87 2.84 3.44
N MET A 44 -0.23 2.17 2.48
CA MET A 44 1.23 2.02 2.47
C MET A 44 1.94 3.38 2.44
N MET A 45 1.46 4.33 1.63
CA MET A 45 2.01 5.69 1.58
C MET A 45 1.91 6.41 2.93
N ARG A 46 0.80 6.28 3.65
CA ARG A 46 0.65 6.81 5.02
C ARG A 46 1.60 6.12 6.00
N CYS A 47 1.74 4.80 5.93
CA CYS A 47 2.68 4.05 6.76
C CYS A 47 4.16 4.42 6.49
N TRP A 48 4.49 4.82 5.27
CA TRP A 48 5.83 5.27 4.89
C TRP A 48 6.08 6.77 5.09
N THR A 49 5.23 7.46 5.86
CA THR A 49 5.46 8.87 6.23
C THR A 49 6.84 9.03 6.90
N LYS A 50 7.62 10.01 6.42
CA LYS A 50 8.96 10.31 6.93
C LYS A 50 8.92 10.58 8.43
N ASP A 51 8.04 11.50 8.84
CA ASP A 51 7.78 11.79 10.23
C ASP A 51 7.09 10.60 10.90
N PRO A 52 7.70 9.98 11.93
CA PRO A 52 7.08 8.90 12.68
C PRO A 52 5.74 9.29 13.30
N ALA A 53 5.55 10.56 13.71
CA ALA A 53 4.31 11.03 14.31
C ALA A 53 3.16 11.14 13.30
N GLY A 54 3.48 11.21 12.00
CA GLY A 54 2.49 11.21 10.91
C GLY A 54 2.08 9.82 10.44
N ARG A 55 2.66 8.76 11.00
CA ARG A 55 2.31 7.37 10.64
C ARG A 55 1.05 6.97 11.38
N PRO A 56 0.13 6.24 10.72
CA PRO A 56 -1.04 5.71 11.39
C PRO A 56 -0.62 4.69 12.46
N ASP A 57 -1.35 4.64 13.56
CA ASP A 57 -1.22 3.55 14.51
C ASP A 57 -1.90 2.27 13.99
N MET A 58 -1.67 1.14 14.66
CA MET A 58 -2.21 -0.15 14.20
C MET A 58 -3.75 -0.22 14.23
N ARG A 59 -4.42 0.59 15.07
CA ARG A 59 -5.89 0.66 15.11
C ARG A 59 -6.39 1.39 13.86
N GLU A 60 -5.75 2.49 13.49
CA GLU A 60 -6.07 3.21 12.24
C GLU A 60 -5.83 2.33 11.00
N VAL A 61 -4.70 1.62 10.95
CA VAL A 61 -4.38 0.66 9.87
C VAL A 61 -5.49 -0.39 9.75
N TYR A 62 -5.92 -0.96 10.87
CA TYR A 62 -6.99 -1.97 10.90
C TYR A 62 -8.32 -1.41 10.39
N SER A 63 -8.74 -0.22 10.86
CA SER A 63 -9.97 0.43 10.41
C SER A 63 -9.98 0.65 8.90
N MET A 64 -8.88 1.14 8.31
CA MET A 64 -8.79 1.37 6.87
C MET A 64 -8.89 0.08 6.05
N LEU A 65 -8.24 -1.00 6.51
CA LEU A 65 -8.32 -2.30 5.84
C LEU A 65 -9.73 -2.91 5.92
N PHE A 66 -10.38 -2.79 7.08
CA PHE A 66 -11.72 -3.33 7.30
C PHE A 66 -12.80 -2.59 6.49
N GLU A 67 -12.70 -1.26 6.39
CA GLU A 67 -13.58 -0.44 5.56
C GLU A 67 -13.45 -0.79 4.07
N GLU A 68 -12.22 -1.07 3.62
CA GLU A 68 -11.94 -1.53 2.25
C GLU A 68 -12.61 -2.90 2.00
N GLU A 69 -12.41 -3.89 2.88
CA GLU A 69 -13.06 -5.21 2.77
C GLU A 69 -14.58 -5.12 2.70
N ARG A 70 -15.19 -4.28 3.54
CA ARG A 70 -16.65 -4.08 3.57
C ARG A 70 -17.17 -3.45 2.27
N SER A 71 -16.41 -2.53 1.68
CA SER A 71 -16.75 -1.87 0.41
C SER A 71 -16.74 -2.86 -0.77
N TYR A 72 -15.80 -3.81 -0.77
CA TYR A 72 -15.77 -4.89 -1.76
C TYR A 72 -16.92 -5.89 -1.55
N ALA A 73 -17.27 -6.23 -0.31
CA ALA A 73 -18.40 -7.14 -0.02
C ALA A 73 -19.74 -6.56 -0.51
N THR A 74 -19.94 -5.26 -0.35
CA THR A 74 -21.17 -4.56 -0.79
C THR A 74 -21.27 -4.48 -2.31
N THR A 75 -20.15 -4.27 -3.00
CA THR A 75 -20.09 -4.17 -4.48
C THR A 75 -20.11 -5.55 -5.16
N GLY A 76 -19.54 -6.58 -4.53
CA GLY A 76 -19.57 -7.97 -5.01
C GLY A 76 -20.98 -8.57 -5.04
N SER A 77 -21.84 -8.15 -4.11
CA SER A 77 -23.25 -8.56 -4.07
C SER A 77 -24.10 -8.01 -5.23
N LEU A 78 -23.66 -6.95 -5.93
CA LEU A 78 -24.39 -6.34 -7.05
C LEU A 78 -24.03 -6.94 -8.41
N ARG A 79 -23.07 -7.87 -8.49
CA ARG A 79 -22.59 -8.48 -9.75
C ARG A 79 -23.05 -9.91 -10.01
N LEU A 80 -23.83 -10.52 -9.12
CA LEU A 80 -24.34 -11.89 -9.30
C LEU A 80 -25.81 -11.97 -9.77
N ASN A 81 -26.40 -10.84 -10.16
CA ASN A 81 -27.74 -10.79 -10.75
C ASN A 81 -27.65 -10.42 -12.23
N HIS A 82 -27.10 -11.30 -13.07
CA HIS A 82 -27.38 -11.28 -14.51
C HIS A 82 -27.13 -12.63 -15.17
#